data_AF-A0A7X5VQR6-F1
#
_entry.id   AF-A0A7X5VQR6-F1
#
_cell.length_a   1.000
_cell.length_b   1.000
_cell.length_c   1.000
_cell.angle_alpha   90.00
_cell.angle_beta   90.00
_cell.angle_gamma   90.00
#
_symmetry.space_group_name_H-M   'P 1'
#
loop_
_entity.id
_entity.type
_entity.pdbx_description
1 polymer ?
#
loop_
_entity_poly.entity_id
_entity_poly.type
_entity_poly.pdbx_seq_one_letter_code
_entity_poly.pdbx_strand_id
1 'polypeptide(L)'
;MTRTNWMRTLLGAACALGLSLTPAIGQQDPEQREERRQRMEERHSEMQEHRRERRLEIEERIRERFTSMLRSELALSDEQAETVLPLMSDLEDFKREIRRERHAAVRALRTGMQEGASDDELQAALDDLDRIEDDLRSAERSAMVKIDGELNTRQRVKLRFFVHEFRRSIERRLTERAERMERHRERPERPRPDSR
;
A
#
# COMPACT_ATOMS: atom_id res chain seq x y z
N MET A 1 62.74 -63.69 -10.12
CA MET A 1 62.11 -64.84 -9.45
C MET A 1 60.66 -64.93 -9.88
N THR A 2 60.27 -66.13 -10.27
CA THR A 2 59.06 -66.56 -11.00
C THR A 2 57.89 -66.89 -10.08
N ARG A 3 56.65 -66.74 -10.62
CA ARG A 3 55.50 -67.69 -10.61
C ARG A 3 54.18 -66.94 -10.91
N THR A 4 53.61 -67.07 -12.13
CA THR A 4 52.54 -68.01 -12.57
C THR A 4 51.21 -67.85 -11.81
N ASN A 5 50.17 -67.24 -12.40
CA ASN A 5 49.23 -67.76 -13.43
C ASN A 5 48.36 -68.92 -12.92
N TRP A 6 47.05 -68.70 -12.70
CA TRP A 6 45.90 -69.63 -12.85
C TRP A 6 44.61 -68.79 -12.78
N MET A 7 43.95 -68.48 -13.91
CA MET A 7 42.90 -69.22 -14.62
C MET A 7 41.46 -68.99 -14.11
N ARG A 8 40.62 -68.62 -15.11
CA ARG A 8 39.21 -69.01 -15.35
C ARG A 8 38.04 -68.21 -14.77
N THR A 9 37.46 -67.40 -15.67
CA THR A 9 36.06 -67.39 -16.12
C THR A 9 34.98 -67.91 -15.19
N LEU A 10 33.97 -67.07 -14.92
CA LEU A 10 32.55 -67.42 -15.07
C LEU A 10 31.71 -66.20 -15.46
N LEU A 11 30.92 -66.39 -16.52
CA LEU A 11 29.77 -65.58 -16.91
C LEU A 11 28.77 -65.49 -15.76
N GLY A 12 28.22 -64.31 -15.53
CA GLY A 12 27.03 -64.09 -14.70
C GLY A 12 26.20 -62.98 -15.31
N ALA A 13 25.29 -63.35 -16.22
CA ALA A 13 24.20 -62.50 -16.63
C ALA A 13 23.24 -62.32 -15.44
N ALA A 14 23.03 -61.08 -15.01
CA ALA A 14 21.94 -60.72 -14.13
C ALA A 14 21.26 -59.47 -14.70
N CYS A 15 20.14 -59.72 -15.38
CA CYS A 15 19.12 -58.72 -15.67
C CYS A 15 18.69 -58.07 -14.34
N ALA A 16 19.04 -56.79 -14.15
CA ALA A 16 18.34 -55.93 -13.23
C ALA A 16 17.63 -54.86 -14.06
N LEU A 17 16.36 -55.13 -14.35
CA LEU A 17 15.40 -54.15 -14.85
C LEU A 17 15.27 -53.03 -13.81
N GLY A 18 16.11 -52.02 -13.94
CA GLY A 18 15.94 -50.75 -13.25
C GLY A 18 14.75 -50.02 -13.87
N LEU A 19 13.58 -50.15 -13.24
CA LEU A 19 12.51 -49.16 -13.37
C LEU A 19 13.10 -47.79 -13.02
N SER A 20 13.28 -46.95 -14.01
CA SER A 20 13.10 -45.51 -13.81
C SER A 20 11.85 -45.12 -14.59
N LEU A 21 10.69 -45.35 -13.96
CA LEU A 21 9.52 -44.55 -14.25
C LEU A 21 9.88 -43.13 -13.82
N THR A 22 10.46 -42.35 -14.73
CA THR A 22 10.42 -40.90 -14.59
C THR A 22 8.95 -40.52 -14.59
N PRO A 23 8.41 -39.86 -13.55
CA PRO A 23 7.14 -39.21 -13.72
C PRO A 23 7.32 -38.25 -14.90
N ALA A 24 6.45 -38.38 -15.90
CA ALA A 24 6.28 -37.38 -16.93
C ALA A 24 5.85 -36.09 -16.22
N ILE A 25 6.81 -35.33 -15.71
CA ILE A 25 6.64 -33.97 -15.25
C ILE A 25 6.30 -33.22 -16.52
N GLY A 26 4.99 -32.96 -16.68
CA GLY A 26 4.40 -32.42 -17.89
C GLY A 26 5.24 -31.28 -18.44
N GLN A 27 5.76 -31.49 -19.65
CA GLN A 27 6.16 -30.42 -20.54
C GLN A 27 4.89 -29.60 -20.84
N GLN A 28 4.53 -28.70 -19.92
CA GLN A 28 3.59 -27.64 -20.23
C GLN A 28 4.23 -26.82 -21.35
N ASP A 29 3.53 -26.76 -22.47
CA ASP A 29 3.85 -25.98 -23.65
C ASP A 29 4.33 -24.56 -23.25
N PRO A 30 5.49 -24.07 -23.73
CA PRO A 30 5.95 -22.72 -23.45
C PRO A 30 4.89 -21.64 -23.76
N GLU A 31 4.03 -21.86 -24.76
CA GLU A 31 2.92 -20.94 -25.06
C GLU A 31 1.91 -20.87 -23.90
N GLN A 32 1.56 -22.01 -23.28
CA GLN A 32 0.64 -22.04 -22.14
C GLN A 32 1.24 -21.42 -20.87
N ARG A 33 2.56 -21.41 -20.73
CA ARG A 33 3.24 -20.73 -19.61
C ARG A 33 3.19 -19.22 -19.78
N GLU A 34 3.44 -18.73 -20.99
CA GLU A 34 3.38 -17.31 -21.30
C GLU A 34 1.94 -16.78 -21.20
N GLU A 35 0.95 -17.49 -21.74
CA GLU A 35 -0.46 -17.13 -21.57
C GLU A 35 -0.88 -17.07 -20.08
N ARG A 36 -0.43 -18.03 -19.26
CA ARG A 36 -0.72 -18.00 -17.81
C ARG A 36 -0.05 -16.83 -17.12
N ARG A 37 1.17 -16.47 -17.54
CA ARG A 37 1.88 -15.29 -17.02
C ARG A 37 1.17 -14.01 -17.40
N GLN A 38 0.81 -13.84 -18.66
CA GLN A 38 0.04 -12.69 -19.16
C GLN A 38 -1.30 -12.56 -18.43
N ARG A 39 -2.07 -13.65 -18.30
CA ARG A 39 -3.33 -13.65 -17.53
C ARG A 39 -3.14 -13.31 -16.05
N MET A 40 -2.01 -13.66 -15.45
CA MET A 40 -1.70 -13.29 -14.06
C MET A 40 -1.30 -11.82 -13.93
N GLU A 41 -0.50 -11.31 -14.88
CA GLU A 41 -0.11 -9.90 -14.96
C GLU A 41 -1.32 -9.00 -15.22
N GLU A 42 -2.20 -9.36 -16.15
CA GLU A 42 -3.47 -8.67 -16.41
C GLU A 42 -4.35 -8.62 -15.15
N ARG A 43 -4.61 -9.77 -14.50
CA ARG A 43 -5.39 -9.80 -13.25
C ARG A 43 -4.77 -8.97 -12.15
N HIS A 44 -3.44 -8.93 -12.06
CA HIS A 44 -2.75 -8.12 -11.07
C HIS A 44 -2.88 -6.63 -11.40
N SER A 45 -2.75 -6.24 -12.67
CA SER A 45 -2.98 -4.88 -13.15
C SER A 45 -4.42 -4.43 -12.86
N GLU A 46 -5.42 -5.22 -13.27
CA GLU A 46 -6.85 -4.95 -12.99
C GLU A 46 -7.12 -4.83 -11.48
N MET A 47 -6.52 -5.70 -10.67
CA MET A 47 -6.67 -5.64 -9.21
C MET A 47 -6.03 -4.38 -8.63
N GLN A 48 -4.89 -3.94 -9.15
CA GLN A 48 -4.24 -2.70 -8.73
C GLN A 48 -5.05 -1.47 -9.11
N GLU A 49 -5.58 -1.43 -10.33
CA GLU A 49 -6.46 -0.36 -10.81
C GLU A 49 -7.73 -0.27 -9.97
N HIS A 50 -8.44 -1.39 -9.74
CA HIS A 50 -9.63 -1.42 -8.90
C HIS A 50 -9.36 -1.00 -7.45
N ARG A 51 -8.16 -1.29 -6.92
CA ARG A 51 -7.73 -0.78 -5.60
C ARG A 51 -7.50 0.72 -5.62
N ARG A 52 -6.88 1.24 -6.68
CA ARG A 52 -6.64 2.67 -6.87
C ARG A 52 -7.95 3.45 -7.00
N GLU A 53 -8.88 2.98 -7.83
CA GLU A 53 -10.19 3.59 -8.02
C GLU A 53 -10.99 3.65 -6.72
N ARG A 54 -11.11 2.52 -6.01
CA ARG A 54 -11.81 2.50 -4.70
C ARG A 54 -11.17 3.42 -3.68
N ARG A 55 -9.85 3.56 -3.70
CA ARG A 55 -9.15 4.48 -2.80
C ARG A 55 -9.52 5.93 -3.13
N LEU A 56 -9.53 6.32 -4.40
CA LEU A 56 -9.92 7.67 -4.84
C LEU A 56 -11.38 7.97 -4.49
N GLU A 57 -12.29 7.02 -4.70
CA GLU A 57 -13.70 7.16 -4.31
C GLU A 57 -13.88 7.40 -2.80
N ILE A 58 -13.12 6.67 -1.97
CA ILE A 58 -13.14 6.87 -0.51
C ILE A 58 -12.58 8.25 -0.14
N GLU A 59 -11.47 8.67 -0.76
CA GLU A 59 -10.87 9.98 -0.53
C GLU A 59 -11.84 11.11 -0.88
N GLU A 60 -12.54 11.01 -2.02
CA GLU A 60 -13.55 12.00 -2.45
C GLU A 60 -14.71 12.09 -1.44
N ARG A 61 -15.28 10.95 -1.04
CA ARG A 61 -16.36 10.91 -0.04
C ARG A 61 -15.94 11.51 1.30
N ILE A 62 -14.69 11.31 1.71
CA ILE A 62 -14.16 11.92 2.94
C ILE A 62 -14.09 13.43 2.78
N ARG A 63 -13.63 13.93 1.61
CA ARG A 63 -13.57 15.36 1.32
C ARG A 63 -14.95 16.00 1.33
N GLU A 64 -15.91 15.45 0.59
CA GLU A 64 -17.29 15.95 0.54
C GLU A 64 -17.89 16.04 1.96
N ARG A 65 -17.70 14.98 2.75
CA ARG A 65 -18.15 14.94 4.15
C ARG A 65 -17.46 16.00 5.00
N PHE A 66 -16.14 16.17 4.86
CA PHE A 66 -15.38 17.17 5.59
C PHE A 66 -15.93 18.57 5.32
N THR A 67 -16.07 18.95 4.05
CA THR A 67 -16.57 20.27 3.63
C THR A 67 -17.99 20.52 4.13
N SER A 68 -18.87 19.52 4.01
CA SER A 68 -20.25 19.60 4.50
C SER A 68 -20.30 19.82 6.01
N MET A 69 -19.57 19.01 6.79
CA MET A 69 -19.55 19.13 8.25
C MET A 69 -18.88 20.43 8.71
N LEU A 70 -17.81 20.86 8.04
CA LEU A 70 -17.08 22.08 8.39
C LEU A 70 -18.00 23.30 8.33
N ARG A 71 -18.79 23.44 7.25
CA ARG A 71 -19.74 24.55 7.09
C ARG A 71 -20.76 24.59 8.24
N SER A 72 -21.34 23.44 8.60
CA SER A 72 -22.32 23.36 9.68
C SER A 72 -21.70 23.61 11.06
N GLU A 73 -20.53 23.05 11.36
CA GLU A 73 -19.91 23.12 12.69
C GLU A 73 -19.42 24.53 13.03
N LEU A 74 -18.84 25.21 12.04
CA LEU A 74 -18.37 26.59 12.19
C LEU A 74 -19.50 27.61 12.03
N ALA A 75 -20.70 27.18 11.60
CA ALA A 75 -21.80 28.06 11.24
C ALA A 75 -21.32 29.22 10.33
N LEU A 76 -20.65 28.86 9.24
CA LEU A 76 -20.13 29.83 8.27
C LEU A 76 -21.29 30.55 7.59
N SER A 77 -21.16 31.88 7.42
CA SER A 77 -22.01 32.60 6.47
C SER A 77 -21.70 32.16 5.04
N ASP A 78 -22.57 32.51 4.09
CA ASP A 78 -22.33 32.22 2.67
C ASP A 78 -21.01 32.86 2.18
N GLU A 79 -20.79 34.13 2.51
CA GLU A 79 -19.56 34.86 2.19
C GLU A 79 -18.30 34.22 2.80
N GLN A 80 -18.36 33.81 4.08
CA GLN A 80 -17.26 33.09 4.71
C GLN A 80 -17.03 31.73 4.04
N ALA A 81 -18.10 31.01 3.67
CA ALA A 81 -18.00 29.70 3.03
C ALA A 81 -17.38 29.79 1.63
N GLU A 82 -17.67 30.85 0.87
CA GLU A 82 -17.06 31.10 -0.45
C GLU A 82 -15.54 31.27 -0.37
N THR A 83 -15.00 31.73 0.76
CA THR A 83 -13.56 31.94 0.94
C THR A 83 -12.88 30.79 1.70
N VAL A 84 -13.49 30.31 2.79
CA VAL A 84 -12.89 29.32 3.70
C VAL A 84 -12.89 27.92 3.11
N LEU A 85 -13.97 27.50 2.43
CA LEU A 85 -14.07 26.14 1.91
C LEU A 85 -13.05 25.85 0.81
N PRO A 86 -12.81 26.75 -0.17
CA PRO A 86 -11.74 26.56 -1.16
C PRO A 86 -10.36 26.48 -0.51
N LEU A 87 -10.02 27.38 0.42
CA LEU A 87 -8.73 27.36 1.11
C LEU A 87 -8.48 26.05 1.86
N MET A 88 -9.53 25.48 2.46
CA MET A 88 -9.46 24.17 3.10
C MET A 88 -9.31 23.02 2.11
N SER A 89 -10.04 23.08 0.99
CA SER A 89 -9.92 22.09 -0.08
C SER A 89 -8.51 22.07 -0.67
N ASP A 90 -7.96 23.24 -0.99
CA ASP A 90 -6.61 23.41 -1.52
C ASP A 90 -5.56 22.87 -0.55
N LEU A 91 -5.73 23.13 0.76
CA LEU A 91 -4.84 22.59 1.78
C LEU A 91 -4.91 21.06 1.86
N GLU A 92 -6.10 20.46 1.84
CA GLU A 92 -6.22 18.99 1.86
C GLU A 92 -5.69 18.35 0.57
N ASP A 93 -5.82 19.02 -0.57
CA ASP A 93 -5.23 18.59 -1.83
C ASP A 93 -3.70 18.63 -1.79
N PHE A 94 -3.12 19.72 -1.30
CA PHE A 94 -1.69 19.83 -1.07
C PHE A 94 -1.18 18.75 -0.11
N LYS A 95 -1.86 18.54 1.02
CA LYS A 95 -1.52 17.49 2.00
C LYS A 95 -1.54 16.09 1.42
N ARG A 96 -2.46 15.82 0.48
CA ARG A 96 -2.51 14.53 -0.23
C ARG A 96 -1.30 14.36 -1.14
N GLU A 97 -0.91 15.39 -1.87
CA GLU A 97 0.26 15.32 -2.76
C GLU A 97 1.54 15.14 -1.95
N ILE A 98 1.75 15.94 -0.91
CA ILE A 98 2.89 15.80 0.01
C ILE A 98 2.95 14.40 0.62
N ARG A 99 1.80 13.79 0.99
CA ARG A 99 1.79 12.42 1.51
C ARG A 99 2.29 11.40 0.46
N ARG A 100 2.02 11.61 -0.82
CA ARG A 100 2.52 10.74 -1.91
C ARG A 100 4.02 10.91 -2.07
N GLU A 101 4.50 12.15 -2.13
CA GLU A 101 5.92 12.48 -2.22
C GLU A 101 6.70 11.90 -1.04
N ARG A 102 6.23 12.14 0.19
CA ARG A 102 6.80 11.58 1.41
C ARG A 102 6.87 10.05 1.37
N HIS A 103 5.81 9.37 0.93
CA HIS A 103 5.85 7.91 0.77
C HIS A 103 6.84 7.45 -0.30
N ALA A 104 7.03 8.21 -1.38
CA ALA A 104 8.04 7.92 -2.39
C ALA A 104 9.46 8.09 -1.82
N ALA A 105 9.74 9.20 -1.13
CA ALA A 105 11.02 9.48 -0.49
C ALA A 105 11.38 8.41 0.56
N VAL A 106 10.44 8.05 1.44
CA VAL A 106 10.66 6.98 2.44
C VAL A 106 10.94 5.62 1.79
N ARG A 107 10.28 5.32 0.66
CA ARG A 107 10.58 4.09 -0.09
C ARG A 107 11.98 4.13 -0.69
N ALA A 108 12.37 5.26 -1.29
CA ALA A 108 13.70 5.43 -1.87
C ALA A 108 14.78 5.26 -0.80
N LEU A 109 14.62 5.86 0.38
CA LEU A 109 15.52 5.67 1.52
C LEU A 109 15.63 4.20 1.93
N ARG A 110 14.50 3.50 2.05
CA ARG A 110 14.49 2.07 2.40
C ARG A 110 15.22 1.24 1.34
N THR A 111 14.99 1.50 0.06
CA THR A 111 15.66 0.81 -1.05
C THR A 111 17.16 1.10 -1.03
N GLY A 112 17.57 2.36 -0.91
CA GLY A 112 18.98 2.74 -0.82
C GLY A 112 19.71 2.05 0.34
N MET A 113 19.08 1.97 1.51
CA MET A 113 19.65 1.22 2.64
C MET A 113 19.79 -0.28 2.36
N GLN A 114 18.87 -0.88 1.60
CA GLN A 114 18.90 -2.31 1.26
C GLN A 114 19.92 -2.63 0.17
N GLU A 115 20.11 -1.71 -0.77
CA GLU A 115 21.01 -1.86 -1.92
C GLU A 115 22.45 -1.36 -1.63
N GLY A 116 22.68 -0.79 -0.44
CA GLY A 116 24.00 -0.34 0.00
C GLY A 116 24.41 0.99 -0.63
N ALA A 117 23.45 1.92 -0.79
CA ALA A 117 23.71 3.28 -1.19
C ALA A 117 24.76 3.95 -0.27
N SER A 118 25.54 4.86 -0.84
CA SER A 118 26.54 5.64 -0.12
C SER A 118 25.89 6.59 0.89
N ASP A 119 26.66 7.01 1.90
CA ASP A 119 26.22 7.98 2.90
C ASP A 119 25.75 9.29 2.25
N ASP A 120 26.42 9.73 1.16
CA ASP A 120 26.04 10.95 0.42
C ASP A 120 24.66 10.80 -0.27
N GLU A 121 24.38 9.63 -0.87
CA GLU A 121 23.08 9.34 -1.49
C GLU A 121 21.96 9.25 -0.45
N LEU A 122 22.24 8.65 0.71
CA LEU A 122 21.30 8.58 1.83
C LEU A 122 21.06 9.97 2.42
N GLN A 123 22.10 10.79 2.56
CA GLN A 123 21.98 12.16 3.05
C GLN A 123 21.12 13.01 2.10
N ALA A 124 21.33 12.93 0.79
CA ALA A 124 20.51 13.65 -0.18
C ALA A 124 19.02 13.26 -0.09
N ALA A 125 18.73 11.96 0.09
CA ALA A 125 17.36 11.48 0.25
C ALA A 125 16.72 11.89 1.59
N LEU A 126 17.52 12.06 2.66
CA LEU A 126 17.07 12.64 3.93
C LEU A 126 16.76 14.12 3.77
N ASP A 127 17.63 14.89 3.12
CA ASP A 127 17.43 16.32 2.88
C ASP A 127 16.14 16.58 2.08
N ASP A 128 15.84 15.72 1.09
CA ASP A 128 14.59 15.77 0.34
C ASP A 128 13.37 15.48 1.23
N LEU A 129 13.46 14.51 2.14
CA LEU A 129 12.39 14.20 3.08
C LEU A 129 12.14 15.38 4.03
N ASP A 130 13.19 15.98 4.57
CA ASP A 130 13.10 17.15 5.46
C ASP A 130 12.46 18.34 4.74
N ARG A 131 12.86 18.60 3.48
CA ARG A 131 12.25 19.64 2.64
C ARG A 131 10.76 19.42 2.43
N ILE A 132 10.33 18.19 2.14
CA ILE A 132 8.91 17.84 1.98
C ILE A 132 8.12 18.14 3.27
N GLU A 133 8.71 17.85 4.44
CA GLU A 133 8.08 18.13 5.73
C GLU A 133 8.04 19.63 6.06
N ASP A 134 9.04 20.40 5.66
CA ASP A 134 9.06 21.86 5.77
C ASP A 134 8.01 22.53 4.87
N ASP A 135 7.91 22.08 3.63
CA ASP A 135 6.91 22.57 2.67
C ASP A 135 5.48 22.36 3.22
N LEU A 136 5.22 21.19 3.82
CA LEU A 136 3.96 20.91 4.50
C LEU A 136 3.69 21.89 5.65
N ARG A 137 4.65 22.06 6.56
CA ARG A 137 4.51 22.94 7.72
C ARG A 137 4.32 24.39 7.30
N SER A 138 4.98 24.83 6.22
CA SER A 138 4.84 26.17 5.67
C SER A 138 3.45 26.39 5.07
N ALA A 139 2.99 25.46 4.23
CA ALA A 139 1.67 25.53 3.60
C ALA A 139 0.53 25.49 4.63
N GLU A 140 0.59 24.60 5.63
CA GLU A 140 -0.41 24.53 6.70
C GLU A 140 -0.49 25.86 7.48
N ARG A 141 0.66 26.44 7.85
CA ARG A 141 0.69 27.73 8.54
C ARG A 141 0.10 28.85 7.68
N SER A 142 0.51 28.94 6.42
CA SER A 142 0.03 29.96 5.49
C SER A 142 -1.49 29.88 5.27
N ALA A 143 -2.00 28.67 5.03
CA ALA A 143 -3.43 28.43 4.87
C ALA A 143 -4.21 28.77 6.15
N MET A 144 -3.72 28.35 7.32
CA MET A 144 -4.39 28.65 8.60
C MET A 144 -4.44 30.14 8.90
N VAL A 145 -3.40 30.91 8.58
CA VAL A 145 -3.41 32.38 8.75
C VAL A 145 -4.49 33.02 7.89
N LYS A 146 -4.61 32.60 6.62
CA LYS A 146 -5.65 33.10 5.70
C LYS A 146 -7.06 32.76 6.21
N ILE A 147 -7.28 31.50 6.57
CA ILE A 147 -8.57 31.02 7.10
C ILE A 147 -8.93 31.74 8.39
N ASP A 148 -7.99 31.87 9.33
CA ASP A 148 -8.26 32.56 10.59
C ASP A 148 -8.63 34.03 10.34
N GLY A 149 -8.08 34.68 9.30
CA GLY A 149 -8.45 36.03 8.87
C GLY A 149 -9.95 36.20 8.61
N GLU A 150 -10.58 35.18 8.03
CA GLU A 150 -12.01 35.17 7.68
C GLU A 150 -12.94 34.78 8.84
N LEU A 151 -12.38 34.21 9.91
CA LEU A 151 -13.13 33.64 11.01
C LEU A 151 -13.06 34.50 12.27
N ASN A 152 -14.17 34.60 12.99
CA ASN A 152 -14.14 35.16 14.34
C ASN A 152 -13.48 34.19 15.33
N THR A 153 -13.08 34.69 16.50
CA THR A 153 -12.37 33.91 17.53
C THR A 153 -13.09 32.61 17.92
N ARG A 154 -14.43 32.62 18.05
CA ARG A 154 -15.19 31.42 18.40
C ARG A 154 -15.15 30.38 17.28
N GLN A 155 -15.25 30.82 16.03
CA GLN A 155 -15.13 29.95 14.85
C GLN A 155 -13.72 29.38 14.72
N ARG A 156 -12.67 30.17 14.98
CA ARG A 156 -11.27 29.68 14.99
C ARG A 156 -11.05 28.57 16.01
N VAL A 157 -11.57 28.73 17.23
CA VAL A 157 -11.49 27.70 18.27
C VAL A 157 -12.22 26.43 17.83
N LYS A 158 -13.47 26.57 17.36
CA LYS A 158 -14.25 25.45 16.82
C LYS A 158 -13.52 24.72 15.70
N LEU A 159 -12.87 25.46 14.80
CA LEU A 159 -12.11 24.89 13.70
C LEU A 159 -10.98 23.98 14.20
N ARG A 160 -10.22 24.41 15.21
CA ARG A 160 -9.12 23.58 15.75
C ARG A 160 -9.63 22.27 16.35
N PHE A 161 -10.75 22.31 17.08
CA PHE A 161 -11.39 21.10 17.59
C PHE A 161 -11.94 20.22 16.46
N PHE A 162 -12.64 20.82 15.51
CA PHE A 162 -13.24 20.10 14.39
C PHE A 162 -12.20 19.33 13.57
N VAL A 163 -11.09 19.99 13.18
CA VAL A 163 -10.02 19.32 12.41
C VAL A 163 -9.42 18.16 13.18
N HIS A 164 -9.20 18.32 14.49
CA HIS A 164 -8.66 17.27 15.35
C HIS A 164 -9.62 16.07 15.46
N GLU A 165 -10.87 16.33 15.80
CA GLU A 165 -11.90 15.30 15.98
C GLU A 165 -12.25 14.59 14.67
N PHE A 166 -12.34 15.34 13.56
CA PHE A 166 -12.60 14.76 12.25
C PHE A 166 -11.51 13.78 11.85
N ARG A 167 -10.22 14.15 11.98
CA ARG A 167 -9.08 13.27 11.67
C ARG A 167 -9.14 11.99 12.50
N ARG A 168 -9.32 12.09 13.82
CA ARG A 168 -9.48 10.94 14.71
C ARG A 168 -10.66 10.05 14.32
N SER A 169 -11.78 10.65 13.92
CA SER A 169 -12.97 9.91 13.52
C SER A 169 -12.74 9.09 12.23
N ILE A 170 -11.97 9.62 11.29
CA ILE A 170 -11.60 8.94 10.05
C ILE A 170 -10.61 7.82 10.34
N GLU A 171 -9.55 8.10 11.10
CA GLU A 171 -8.54 7.10 11.48
C GLU A 171 -9.17 5.90 12.17
N ARG A 172 -10.02 6.13 13.17
CA ARG A 172 -10.75 5.07 13.87
C ARG A 172 -11.56 4.20 12.91
N ARG A 173 -12.31 4.81 12.00
CA ARG A 173 -13.14 4.06 11.02
C ARG A 173 -12.30 3.26 10.04
N LEU A 174 -11.15 3.77 9.62
CA LEU A 174 -10.24 3.05 8.73
C LEU A 174 -9.62 1.85 9.45
N THR A 175 -9.19 2.01 10.70
CA THR A 175 -8.66 0.91 11.53
C THR A 175 -9.71 -0.15 11.80
N GLU A 176 -10.92 0.22 12.24
CA GLU A 176 -12.02 -0.73 12.47
C GLU A 176 -12.38 -1.56 11.22
N ARG A 177 -12.30 -0.93 10.05
CA ARG A 177 -12.53 -1.62 8.77
C ARG A 177 -11.39 -2.57 8.43
N ALA A 178 -10.14 -2.18 8.66
CA ALA A 178 -8.98 -3.05 8.47
C ALA A 178 -9.06 -4.30 9.35
N GLU A 179 -9.35 -4.14 10.64
CA GLU A 179 -9.49 -5.27 11.56
C GLU A 179 -10.66 -6.21 11.20
N ARG A 180 -11.79 -5.67 10.73
CA ARG A 180 -12.91 -6.52 10.26
C ARG A 180 -12.49 -7.39 9.09
N MET A 181 -11.70 -6.86 8.16
CA MET A 181 -11.20 -7.66 7.03
C MET A 181 -10.22 -8.75 7.47
N GLU A 182 -9.39 -8.47 8.47
CA GLU A 182 -8.44 -9.43 9.04
C GLU A 182 -9.16 -10.59 9.75
N ARG A 183 -10.15 -10.27 10.61
CA ARG A 183 -11.00 -11.28 11.28
C ARG A 183 -11.78 -12.17 10.30
N HIS A 184 -12.10 -11.67 9.10
CA HIS A 184 -12.76 -12.47 8.06
C HIS A 184 -11.80 -13.41 7.32
N ARG A 185 -10.50 -13.12 7.28
CA ARG A 185 -9.49 -14.01 6.68
C ARG A 185 -9.11 -15.17 7.61
N GLU A 186 -9.18 -14.96 8.91
CA GLU A 186 -8.78 -15.94 9.93
C GLU A 186 -9.89 -16.90 10.36
N ARG A 187 -11.10 -16.84 9.78
CA ARG A 187 -12.19 -17.74 10.16
C ARG A 187 -11.85 -19.17 9.69
N PRO A 188 -11.52 -20.12 10.58
CA PRO A 188 -11.24 -21.49 10.16
C PRO A 188 -12.49 -22.08 9.50
N GLU A 189 -12.30 -22.80 8.41
CA GLU A 189 -13.36 -23.55 7.74
C GLU A 189 -14.10 -24.37 8.81
N ARG A 190 -15.40 -24.10 8.99
CA ARG A 190 -16.21 -24.95 9.85
C ARG A 190 -16.17 -26.36 9.28
N PRO A 191 -15.86 -27.40 10.08
CA PRO A 191 -15.92 -28.77 9.60
C PRO A 191 -17.32 -29.01 9.04
N ARG A 192 -17.39 -29.51 7.80
CA ARG A 192 -18.66 -29.88 7.19
C ARG A 192 -19.36 -30.87 8.12
N PRO A 193 -20.64 -30.67 8.46
CA PRO A 193 -21.35 -31.64 9.27
C PRO A 193 -21.38 -32.95 8.48
N ASP A 194 -20.79 -34.00 9.05
CA ASP A 194 -20.81 -35.33 8.45
C ASP A 194 -22.27 -35.73 8.22
N SER A 195 -22.61 -35.89 6.94
CA SER A 195 -23.89 -36.42 6.50
C SER A 195 -24.01 -37.85 6.99
N ARG A 196 -24.79 -38.06 8.05
CA ARG A 196 -25.31 -39.38 8.43
C ARG A 196 -26.54 -39.72 7.62
#